data_AF-A0AAP6EH15-F1
#
_entry.id   AF-A0AAP6EH15-F1
#
_cell.length_a   1.000
_cell.length_b   1.000
_cell.length_c   1.000
_cell.angle_alpha   90.00
_cell.angle_beta   90.00
_cell.angle_gamma   90.00
#
_symmetry.space_group_name_H-M   'P 1'
#
loop_
_entity.id
_entity.type
_entity.pdbx_description
1 polymer ?
#
loop_
_entity_poly.entity_id
_entity_poly.type
_entity_poly.pdbx_seq_one_letter_code
_entity_poly.pdbx_strand_id
1 'polypeptide(L)' 'MGRGGRRTHVLRPDGWDDHPCSYLLFGPPYDDFATEARERGWRVADLPGEHLHQIVDPAGTARHLAEWATAA' A
#
# COMPACT_ATOMS: atom_id res chain seq x y z
N MET A 1 10.50 5.93 31.82
CA MET A 1 9.14 6.49 31.76
C MET A 1 9.15 7.67 30.77
N GLY A 2 8.98 7.40 29.47
CA GLY A 2 9.09 8.41 28.41
C GLY A 2 7.76 9.15 28.20
N ARG A 3 7.83 10.48 28.07
CA ARG A 3 6.68 11.39 28.03
C ARG A 3 5.81 11.13 26.79
N GLY A 4 4.53 10.80 27.01
CA GLY A 4 3.53 10.69 25.95
C GLY A 4 3.31 12.03 25.26
N GLY A 5 3.90 12.22 24.08
CA GLY A 5 3.60 13.34 23.20
C GLY A 5 2.13 13.29 22.76
N ARG A 6 1.48 14.46 22.66
CA ARG A 6 0.08 14.57 22.19
C ARG A 6 -0.02 14.01 20.77
N ARG A 7 -0.78 12.92 20.59
CA ARG A 7 -1.17 12.42 19.28
C ARG A 7 -2.07 13.47 18.62
N THR A 8 -1.63 14.01 17.48
CA THR A 8 -2.45 14.90 16.66
C THR A 8 -3.12 14.05 15.60
N HIS A 9 -4.45 14.06 15.56
CA HIS A 9 -5.20 13.38 14.51
C HIS A 9 -5.20 14.26 13.26
N VAL A 10 -4.75 13.73 12.13
CA VAL A 10 -4.80 14.42 10.85
C VAL A 10 -6.10 14.00 10.17
N LEU A 11 -6.95 14.98 9.86
CA LEU A 11 -8.14 14.72 9.05
C LEU A 11 -7.73 14.47 7.61
N ARG A 12 -8.30 13.44 7.03
CA ARG A 12 -8.14 13.11 5.62
C ARG A 12 -9.10 13.97 4.78
N PRO A 13 -8.69 14.40 3.57
CA PRO A 13 -9.61 15.09 2.66
C PRO A 13 -10.85 14.26 2.32
N ASP A 14 -11.96 14.95 2.04
CA ASP A 14 -13.19 14.33 1.59
C ASP A 14 -12.94 13.47 0.32
N GLY A 15 -13.55 12.29 0.27
CA GLY A 15 -13.49 11.39 -0.88
C GLY A 15 -12.23 10.52 -0.99
N TRP A 16 -11.23 10.64 -0.10
CA TRP A 16 -10.10 9.71 -0.11
C TRP A 16 -10.47 8.29 0.37
N ASP A 17 -11.49 8.15 1.23
CA ASP A 17 -11.93 6.82 1.68
C ASP A 17 -12.44 5.96 0.52
N ASP A 18 -13.18 6.60 -0.38
CA ASP A 18 -13.90 5.95 -1.47
C ASP A 18 -13.14 6.00 -2.80
N HIS A 19 -11.92 6.54 -2.81
CA HIS A 19 -11.13 6.62 -4.03
C HIS A 19 -10.63 5.23 -4.43
N PRO A 20 -10.85 4.79 -5.68
CA PRO A 20 -10.31 3.53 -6.15
C PRO A 20 -8.78 3.59 -6.16
N CYS A 21 -8.15 2.60 -5.54
CA CYS A 21 -6.70 2.46 -5.49
C CYS A 21 -6.29 1.03 -5.88
N SER A 22 -4.98 0.82 -5.92
CA SER A 22 -4.36 -0.50 -6.08
C SER A 22 -3.42 -0.78 -4.90
N TYR A 23 -3.24 -2.06 -4.58
CA TYR A 23 -2.34 -2.53 -3.53
C TYR A 23 -1.29 -3.48 -4.10
N LEU A 24 -0.02 -3.28 -3.74
CA LEU A 24 1.10 -4.12 -4.14
C LEU A 24 1.60 -4.91 -2.93
N LEU A 25 1.41 -6.23 -2.93
CA LEU A 25 1.78 -7.13 -1.84
C LEU A 25 3.20 -7.67 -2.02
N PHE A 26 4.07 -7.38 -1.05
CA PHE A 26 5.45 -7.87 -1.03
C PHE A 26 5.63 -9.23 -0.33
N GLY A 27 4.72 -9.61 0.57
CA GLY A 27 4.79 -10.91 1.23
C GLY A 27 3.84 -11.09 2.42
N PRO A 28 3.87 -12.29 3.05
CA PRO A 28 2.87 -12.73 4.03
C PRO A 28 2.62 -11.81 5.23
N PRO A 29 3.60 -11.06 5.76
CA PRO A 29 3.34 -10.12 6.86
C PRO A 29 2.29 -9.04 6.55
N TYR A 30 1.92 -8.88 5.28
CA TYR A 30 0.96 -7.88 4.82
C TYR A 30 -0.33 -8.49 4.24
N ASP A 31 -0.59 -9.80 4.46
CA ASP A 31 -1.78 -10.50 3.93
C ASP A 31 -3.09 -9.90 4.42
N ASP A 32 -3.15 -9.46 5.69
CA ASP A 32 -4.35 -8.83 6.27
C ASP A 32 -4.69 -7.52 5.54
N PHE A 33 -3.68 -6.69 5.22
CA PHE A 33 -3.88 -5.46 4.47
C PHE A 33 -4.26 -5.72 3.02
N ALA A 34 -3.70 -6.76 2.41
CA ALA A 34 -4.09 -7.19 1.07
C ALA A 34 -5.53 -7.72 1.04
N THR A 35 -5.99 -8.36 2.12
CA THR A 35 -7.39 -8.77 2.30
C THR A 35 -8.31 -7.55 2.38
N GLU A 36 -7.98 -6.57 3.22
CA GLU A 36 -8.74 -5.33 3.34
C GLU A 36 -8.84 -4.59 1.99
N ALA A 37 -7.74 -4.52 1.23
CA ALA A 37 -7.74 -3.92 -0.10
C ALA A 37 -8.71 -4.65 -1.06
N ARG A 38 -8.72 -5.98 -1.05
CA ARG A 38 -9.65 -6.78 -1.86
C ARG A 38 -11.10 -6.54 -1.46
N GLU A 39 -11.40 -6.45 -0.16
CA GLU A 39 -12.74 -6.15 0.35
C GLU A 39 -13.25 -4.76 -0.07
N ARG A 40 -12.33 -3.78 -0.19
CA ARG A 40 -12.60 -2.45 -0.76
C ARG A 40 -12.76 -2.46 -2.28
N GLY A 41 -12.62 -3.60 -2.94
CA GLY A 41 -12.65 -3.73 -4.40
C GLY A 41 -11.41 -3.19 -5.09
N TRP A 42 -10.32 -2.96 -4.37
CA TRP A 42 -9.07 -2.48 -4.94
C TRP A 42 -8.37 -3.61 -5.70
N ARG A 43 -7.67 -3.23 -6.77
CA ARG A 43 -6.85 -4.17 -7.53
C ARG A 43 -5.64 -4.54 -6.68
N VAL A 44 -5.40 -5.83 -6.45
CA VAL A 44 -4.24 -6.32 -5.69
C VAL A 44 -3.28 -7.07 -6.61
N ALA A 45 -2.01 -6.70 -6.56
CA ALA A 45 -0.91 -7.39 -7.24
C ALA A 45 0.04 -8.00 -6.23
N ASP A 46 0.67 -9.11 -6.60
CA ASP A 46 1.78 -9.69 -5.86
C ASP A 46 3.10 -9.33 -6.56
N LEU A 47 4.04 -8.78 -5.79
CA LEU A 47 5.45 -8.66 -6.16
C LEU A 47 6.28 -9.22 -5.01
N PRO A 48 6.46 -10.55 -4.94
CA PRO A 48 7.16 -11.18 -3.83
C PRO A 48 8.55 -10.57 -3.62
N GLY A 49 8.84 -10.11 -2.41
CA GLY A 49 10.06 -9.41 -2.08
C GLY A 49 10.32 -9.31 -0.57
N GLU A 50 11.41 -8.63 -0.22
CA GLU A 50 11.81 -8.41 1.18
C GLU A 50 10.91 -7.39 1.90
N HIS A 51 11.06 -7.26 3.22
CA HIS A 51 10.22 -6.38 4.05
C HIS A 51 10.15 -4.91 3.57
N LEU A 52 11.22 -4.41 2.95
CA LEU A 52 11.32 -3.09 2.32
C LEU A 52 11.73 -3.22 0.85
N HIS A 53 11.08 -4.10 0.10
CA HIS A 53 11.47 -4.44 -1.26
C HIS A 53 11.59 -3.22 -2.19
N GLN A 54 10.78 -2.18 -1.99
CA GLN A 54 10.88 -0.92 -2.73
C GLN A 54 12.23 -0.19 -2.58
N ILE A 55 13.00 -0.49 -1.53
CA ILE A 55 14.37 0.01 -1.31
C ILE A 55 15.40 -0.98 -1.87
N VAL A 56 15.12 -2.28 -1.79
CA VAL A 56 16.00 -3.35 -2.29
C VAL A 56 16.05 -3.38 -3.81
N ASP A 57 14.89 -3.28 -4.47
CA ASP A 57 14.75 -3.15 -5.92
C ASP A 57 13.79 -1.99 -6.28
N PRO A 58 14.28 -0.74 -6.22
CA PRO A 58 13.46 0.43 -6.55
C PRO A 58 13.01 0.44 -8.01
N ALA A 59 13.87 0.00 -8.93
CA ALA A 59 13.59 0.04 -10.36
C ALA A 59 12.55 -1.01 -10.78
N GLY A 60 12.67 -2.24 -10.28
CA GLY A 60 11.68 -3.29 -10.50
C GLY A 60 10.32 -2.94 -9.91
N THR A 61 10.31 -2.39 -8.69
CA THR A 61 9.06 -1.92 -8.04
C THR A 61 8.40 -0.80 -8.85
N ALA A 62 9.16 0.24 -9.25
CA ALA A 62 8.62 1.35 -10.03
C ALA A 62 8.06 0.90 -11.38
N ARG A 63 8.75 -0.02 -12.06
CA ARG A 63 8.26 -0.59 -13.32
C ARG A 63 6.93 -1.31 -13.14
N HIS A 64 6.80 -2.14 -12.11
CA HIS A 64 5.54 -2.84 -11.83
C HIS A 64 4.39 -1.86 -11.56
N LEU A 65 4.65 -0.82 -10.76
CA LEU A 65 3.67 0.25 -10.50
C LEU A 65 3.25 0.98 -11.78
N ALA A 66 4.20 1.32 -12.65
CA ALA A 66 3.92 2.00 -13.91
C ALA A 66 3.07 1.13 -14.86
N GLU A 67 3.43 -0.15 -15.02
CA GLU A 67 2.66 -1.11 -15.82
C GLU A 67 1.21 -1.23 -15.33
N TRP A 68 1.01 -1.22 -14.01
CA TRP A 68 -0.32 -1.34 -13.39
C TRP A 68 -1.13 -0.05 -13.36
N ALA A 69 -0.48 1.11 -13.32
CA ALA A 69 -1.16 2.41 -13.32
C ALA A 69 -1.80 2.73 -14.68
N THR A 70 -1.24 2.22 -15.77
CA THR A 70 -1.73 2.49 -17.14
C THR A 70 -2.75 1.48 -17.65
N ALA A 71 -2.95 0.35 -16.96
CA ALA A 71 -3.93 -0.66 -17.32
C ALA A 71 -5.28 -0.35 -16.66
N ALA A 72 -6.01 0.63 -17.21
CA ALA A 72 -7.38 0.98 -16.89
C ALA A 72 -8.27 0.85 -18.14
#